data_AF-A0A7K1A2R0-F1
#
_entry.id   AF-A0A7K1A2R0-F1
#
_cell.length_a   1.000
_cell.length_b   1.000
_cell.length_c   1.000
_cell.angle_alpha   90.00
_cell.angle_beta   90.00
_cell.angle_gamma   90.00
#
_symmetry.space_group_name_H-M   'P 1'
#
loop_
_entity.id
_entity.type
_entity.pdbx_description
1 polymer ?
#
loop_
_entity_poly.entity_id
_entity_poly.type
_entity_poly.pdbx_seq_one_letter_code
_entity_poly.pdbx_strand_id
1 'polypeptide(L)'
;MSGPATCPACGESVTAGDLFCEACGAALGDATAPAAAAAPATEAAPFDDTGRVRPSATPAPAARACLSCGGTVDADGYCQVCGAKAPSERDHFREEPATWVAGVCDKGIVHHRNEDAMALQASAAAGERAVLVV
;
A
#
# COMPACT_ATOMS: atom_id res chain seq x y z
N MET A 1 16.88 -35.88 -34.22
CA MET A 1 15.62 -35.46 -33.58
C MET A 1 15.78 -35.70 -32.10
N SER A 2 16.23 -34.70 -31.34
CA SER A 2 16.30 -34.79 -29.89
C SER A 2 14.89 -34.51 -29.34
N GLY A 3 14.33 -35.46 -28.61
CA GLY A 3 13.03 -35.30 -27.94
C GLY A 3 13.09 -34.24 -26.83
N PRO A 4 11.93 -33.78 -26.33
CA PRO A 4 11.87 -32.79 -25.26
C PRO A 4 12.62 -33.31 -24.04
N ALA A 5 13.52 -32.49 -23.49
CA ALA A 5 14.16 -32.79 -22.22
C ALA A 5 13.10 -32.67 -21.12
N THR A 6 13.34 -33.32 -19.99
CA THR A 6 12.43 -33.30 -18.84
C THR A 6 13.11 -32.54 -17.71
N CYS A 7 12.36 -31.69 -17.01
CA CYS A 7 12.87 -30.97 -15.85
C CYS A 7 13.33 -31.96 -14.78
N PRO A 8 14.60 -31.95 -14.33
CA PRO A 8 15.07 -32.89 -13.33
C PRO A 8 14.46 -32.63 -11.94
N ALA A 9 13.92 -31.43 -11.69
CA ALA A 9 13.35 -31.06 -10.41
C ALA A 9 11.89 -31.51 -10.23
N CYS A 10 11.08 -31.49 -11.30
CA CYS A 10 9.64 -31.78 -11.20
C CYS A 10 9.13 -32.78 -12.24
N GLY A 11 9.96 -33.19 -13.21
CA GLY A 11 9.57 -34.14 -14.24
C GLY A 11 8.65 -33.58 -15.32
N GLU A 12 8.39 -32.27 -15.33
CA GLU A 12 7.62 -31.63 -16.41
C GLU A 12 8.44 -31.56 -17.69
N SER A 13 7.76 -31.65 -18.84
CA SER A 13 8.41 -31.45 -20.13
C SER A 13 8.95 -30.04 -20.27
N VAL A 14 10.19 -29.90 -20.76
CA VAL A 14 10.82 -28.59 -20.96
C VAL A 14 11.20 -28.41 -22.43
N THR A 15 11.10 -27.17 -22.90
CA THR A 15 11.44 -26.82 -24.26
C THR A 15 12.97 -26.73 -24.37
N ALA A 16 13.52 -27.22 -25.48
CA ALA A 16 14.95 -27.16 -25.70
C ALA A 16 15.43 -25.70 -25.78
N GLY A 17 16.27 -25.28 -24.84
CA GLY A 17 16.77 -23.91 -24.72
C GLY A 17 16.25 -23.15 -23.48
N ASP A 18 15.28 -23.72 -22.77
CA ASP A 18 14.77 -23.13 -21.53
C ASP A 18 15.87 -23.09 -20.46
N LEU A 19 16.04 -21.91 -19.85
CA LEU A 19 16.95 -21.73 -18.72
C LEU A 19 16.28 -22.08 -17.38
N PHE A 20 14.95 -21.98 -17.31
CA PHE A 20 14.13 -22.26 -16.13
C PHE A 20 12.86 -23.01 -16.53
N CYS A 21 12.38 -23.88 -15.65
CA CYS A 21 11.13 -24.61 -15.84
C CYS A 21 9.93 -23.68 -15.60
N GLU A 22 9.00 -23.60 -16.55
CA GLU A 22 7.81 -22.75 -16.40
C GLU A 22 6.80 -23.27 -15.36
N ALA A 23 6.81 -24.58 -15.08
CA ALA A 23 5.91 -25.18 -14.10
C ALA A 23 6.38 -24.99 -12.65
N CYS A 24 7.69 -25.04 -12.39
CA CYS A 24 8.22 -25.00 -11.02
C CYS A 24 9.29 -23.94 -10.76
N GLY A 25 9.78 -23.25 -11.79
CA GLY A 25 10.81 -22.21 -11.70
C GLY A 25 12.24 -22.71 -11.52
N ALA A 26 12.49 -24.03 -11.50
CA ALA A 26 13.83 -24.58 -11.32
C ALA A 26 14.73 -24.28 -12.54
N ALA A 27 15.99 -23.88 -12.30
CA ALA A 27 16.97 -23.72 -13.36
C ALA A 27 17.30 -25.08 -14.01
N LEU A 28 17.35 -25.12 -15.34
CA LEU A 28 17.47 -26.36 -16.14
C LEU A 28 18.90 -26.68 -16.60
N GLY A 29 19.88 -26.03 -15.98
CA GLY A 29 21.32 -26.20 -16.21
C GLY A 29 22.12 -25.15 -15.44
N ASP A 30 23.43 -25.05 -15.72
CA ASP A 30 24.31 -24.04 -15.13
C ASP A 30 24.07 -22.66 -15.78
N ALA A 31 22.86 -22.11 -15.60
CA ALA A 31 22.59 -20.70 -15.85
C ALA A 31 23.35 -19.89 -14.80
N THR A 32 24.65 -19.71 -15.01
CA THR A 32 25.45 -18.77 -14.23
C THR A 32 24.92 -17.37 -14.56
N ALA A 33 24.19 -16.76 -13.61
CA ALA A 33 23.82 -15.35 -13.74
C ALA A 33 25.10 -14.54 -14.00
N PRO A 34 25.11 -13.61 -14.97
CA PRO A 34 26.28 -12.76 -15.15
C PRO A 34 26.52 -12.00 -13.85
N ALA A 35 27.67 -12.23 -13.23
CA ALA A 35 28.10 -11.48 -12.06
C ALA A 35 28.10 -10.00 -12.43
N ALA A 36 27.28 -9.20 -11.74
CA ALA A 36 27.28 -7.75 -11.91
C ALA A 36 28.69 -7.23 -11.68
N ALA A 37 29.32 -6.69 -12.71
CA ALA A 37 30.57 -5.96 -12.58
C ALA A 37 30.30 -4.74 -11.70
N ALA A 38 30.99 -4.65 -10.56
CA ALA A 38 30.95 -3.48 -9.69
C ALA A 38 31.49 -2.26 -10.47
N ALA A 39 30.65 -1.26 -10.71
CA ALA A 39 31.09 0.04 -11.21
C ALA A 39 31.82 0.80 -10.10
N PRO A 40 32.92 1.53 -10.41
CA PRO A 40 33.64 2.30 -9.40
C PRO A 40 32.79 3.48 -8.93
N ALA A 41 32.84 3.75 -7.62
CA ALA A 41 32.19 4.90 -6.99
C ALA A 41 32.70 6.19 -7.63
N THR A 42 31.80 6.96 -8.25
CA THR A 42 32.10 8.29 -8.77
C THR A 42 31.41 9.32 -7.87
N GLU A 43 32.22 10.24 -7.36
CA GLU A 43 31.87 11.37 -6.51
C GLU A 43 30.69 12.20 -7.05
N ALA A 44 29.76 12.62 -6.20
CA ALA A 44 28.55 13.36 -6.57
C ALA A 44 28.86 14.83 -6.96
N ALA A 45 28.41 15.26 -8.15
CA ALA A 45 28.52 16.65 -8.60
C ALA A 45 27.34 17.52 -8.11
N PRO A 46 27.53 18.85 -7.88
CA PRO A 46 26.75 19.57 -6.90
C PRO A 46 25.49 20.30 -7.41
N PHE A 47 25.14 20.29 -8.69
CA PHE A 47 23.94 20.99 -9.20
C PHE A 47 23.40 20.33 -10.49
N ASP A 48 22.37 19.48 -10.34
CA ASP A 48 21.58 18.89 -11.43
C ASP A 48 20.09 19.28 -11.25
N ASP A 49 19.85 20.59 -11.28
CA ASP A 49 18.53 21.21 -11.33
C ASP A 49 18.39 21.94 -12.68
N THR A 50 17.77 21.31 -13.69
CA THR A 50 16.94 21.99 -14.70
C THR A 50 15.95 21.02 -15.42
N GLY A 51 14.70 20.97 -14.92
CA GLY A 51 13.50 20.94 -15.77
C GLY A 51 12.99 19.63 -16.40
N ARG A 52 12.16 18.86 -15.65
CA ARG A 52 10.83 18.42 -16.13
C ARG A 52 9.89 18.12 -14.94
N VAL A 53 8.76 18.83 -14.88
CA VAL A 53 7.66 18.63 -13.91
C VAL A 53 6.67 17.58 -14.44
N ARG A 54 6.02 16.90 -13.48
CA ARG A 54 4.94 15.86 -13.47
C ARG A 54 5.40 14.39 -13.55
N PRO A 55 4.96 13.62 -12.54
CA PRO A 55 3.92 12.62 -12.74
C PRO A 55 2.61 13.17 -12.16
N SER A 56 1.53 13.20 -12.94
CA SER A 56 0.69 12.04 -13.23
C SER A 56 -0.38 11.90 -12.15
N ALA A 57 -1.58 11.46 -12.56
CA ALA A 57 -2.74 11.34 -11.70
C ALA A 57 -2.39 10.71 -10.35
N THR A 58 -2.99 11.20 -9.26
CA THR A 58 -3.01 10.50 -7.97
C THR A 58 -3.28 9.02 -8.26
N PRO A 59 -2.40 8.09 -7.83
CA PRO A 59 -2.67 6.68 -8.04
C PRO A 59 -4.06 6.38 -7.53
N ALA A 60 -4.87 5.67 -8.32
CA ALA A 60 -6.13 5.15 -7.83
C ALA A 60 -5.83 4.41 -6.50
N PRO A 61 -6.63 4.63 -5.44
CA PRO A 61 -6.38 3.99 -4.16
C PRO A 61 -6.25 2.49 -4.42
N ALA A 62 -5.12 1.90 -4.02
CA ALA A 62 -4.89 0.48 -4.23
C ALA A 62 -6.05 -0.30 -3.62
N ALA A 63 -6.58 -1.26 -4.36
CA ALA A 63 -7.65 -2.12 -3.90
C ALA A 63 -7.29 -2.70 -2.51
N ARG A 64 -8.07 -2.37 -1.48
CA ARG A 64 -7.82 -2.78 -0.09
C ARG A 64 -8.46 -4.17 0.14
N ALA A 65 -8.15 -4.87 1.21
CA ALA A 65 -8.97 -6.02 1.62
C ALA A 65 -10.07 -5.55 2.59
N CYS A 66 -11.26 -6.12 2.51
CA CYS A 66 -12.36 -5.78 3.41
C CYS A 66 -12.16 -6.33 4.83
N LEU A 67 -12.28 -5.48 5.86
CA LEU A 67 -12.13 -5.88 7.27
C LEU A 67 -13.20 -6.85 7.80
N SER A 68 -14.36 -6.96 7.14
CA SER A 68 -15.46 -7.84 7.59
C SER A 68 -15.42 -9.25 6.98
N CYS A 69 -14.76 -9.47 5.83
CA CYS A 69 -14.88 -10.76 5.13
C CYS A 69 -13.71 -11.18 4.20
N GLY A 70 -12.66 -10.37 4.03
CA GLY A 70 -11.46 -10.74 3.26
C GLY A 70 -11.52 -10.53 1.74
N GLY A 71 -12.65 -10.09 1.20
CA GLY A 71 -12.78 -9.79 -0.24
C GLY A 71 -12.06 -8.53 -0.67
N THR A 72 -11.75 -8.45 -1.98
CA THR A 72 -11.16 -7.27 -2.62
C THR A 72 -12.08 -6.06 -2.44
N VAL A 73 -11.54 -4.95 -1.99
CA VAL A 73 -12.18 -3.63 -1.95
C VAL A 73 -11.80 -2.92 -3.22
N ASP A 74 -12.78 -2.53 -4.01
CA ASP A 74 -12.50 -1.81 -5.26
C ASP A 74 -11.90 -0.42 -4.95
N ALA A 75 -11.45 0.28 -5.98
CA ALA A 75 -11.01 1.67 -5.88
C ALA A 75 -12.12 2.61 -5.31
N ASP A 76 -13.37 2.15 -5.22
CA ASP A 76 -14.53 2.83 -4.64
C ASP A 76 -14.65 2.67 -3.10
N GLY A 77 -13.80 1.87 -2.47
CA GLY A 77 -13.76 1.69 -1.01
C GLY A 77 -14.70 0.62 -0.44
N TYR A 78 -15.34 -0.21 -1.27
CA TYR A 78 -16.22 -1.29 -0.83
C TYR A 78 -15.76 -2.68 -1.26
N CYS A 79 -16.02 -3.65 -0.38
CA CYS A 79 -15.75 -5.05 -0.64
C CYS A 79 -16.63 -5.62 -1.75
N GLN A 80 -15.99 -6.16 -2.78
CA GLN A 80 -16.60 -6.87 -3.88
C GLN A 80 -17.17 -8.24 -3.49
N VAL A 81 -16.72 -8.87 -2.38
CA VAL A 81 -17.14 -10.24 -1.98
C VAL A 81 -18.29 -10.26 -0.96
N CYS A 82 -18.35 -9.31 -0.02
CA CYS A 82 -19.44 -9.24 0.98
C CYS A 82 -20.14 -7.89 1.10
N GLY A 83 -19.76 -6.87 0.32
CA GLY A 83 -20.39 -5.54 0.34
C GLY A 83 -19.96 -4.62 1.51
N ALA A 84 -19.22 -5.11 2.50
CA ALA A 84 -18.78 -4.30 3.63
C ALA A 84 -17.72 -3.26 3.24
N LYS A 85 -17.85 -2.06 3.82
CA LYS A 85 -17.01 -0.89 3.52
C LYS A 85 -15.63 -1.02 4.17
N ALA A 86 -14.56 -0.64 3.46
CA ALA A 86 -13.21 -0.58 4.01
C ALA A 86 -12.95 0.73 4.78
N PRO A 87 -12.19 0.73 5.89
CA PRO A 87 -11.71 1.95 6.56
C PRO A 87 -10.72 2.75 5.69
N SER A 88 -10.58 4.05 5.98
CA SER A 88 -9.74 4.99 5.22
C SER A 88 -8.77 5.83 6.08
N GLU A 89 -7.83 6.52 5.42
CA GLU A 89 -6.38 6.38 5.65
C GLU A 89 -5.73 6.85 6.96
N ARG A 90 -6.37 7.62 7.85
CA ARG A 90 -5.82 7.87 9.23
C ARG A 90 -6.85 7.66 10.33
N ASP A 91 -7.87 6.86 10.04
CA ASP A 91 -8.98 6.56 10.95
C ASP A 91 -9.43 7.80 11.76
N HIS A 92 -9.71 8.81 10.94
CA HIS A 92 -10.07 10.18 11.25
C HIS A 92 -11.46 10.24 11.84
N PHE A 93 -11.60 10.88 12.98
CA PHE A 93 -12.86 11.19 13.65
C PHE A 93 -12.93 12.69 13.90
N ARG A 94 -14.11 13.28 13.71
CA ARG A 94 -14.35 14.73 13.83
C ARG A 94 -15.69 14.99 14.51
N GLU A 95 -15.73 15.99 15.38
CA GLU A 95 -16.92 16.48 16.07
C GLU A 95 -16.93 18.01 16.17
N GLU A 96 -18.09 18.66 16.01
CA GLU A 96 -18.23 20.13 16.02
C GLU A 96 -19.51 20.57 16.77
N PRO A 97 -19.51 20.65 18.12
CA PRO A 97 -20.74 20.91 18.87
C PRO A 97 -21.23 22.37 18.82
N ALA A 98 -20.40 23.35 18.43
CA ALA A 98 -20.81 24.74 18.23
C ALA A 98 -19.94 25.42 17.15
N THR A 99 -20.41 26.53 16.57
CA THR A 99 -19.67 27.26 15.51
C THR A 99 -18.31 27.81 15.94
N TRP A 100 -18.08 27.86 17.25
CA TRP A 100 -16.86 28.34 17.87
C TRP A 100 -16.05 27.21 18.52
N VAL A 101 -16.45 25.93 18.36
CA VAL A 101 -15.77 24.74 18.92
C VAL A 101 -15.84 23.54 17.97
N ALA A 102 -14.67 22.98 17.64
CA ALA A 102 -14.51 21.76 16.85
C ALA A 102 -13.36 20.91 17.39
N GLY A 103 -13.38 19.61 17.10
CA GLY A 103 -12.31 18.68 17.42
C GLY A 103 -12.18 17.59 16.38
N VAL A 104 -10.95 17.11 16.26
CA VAL A 104 -10.56 16.04 15.35
C VAL A 104 -9.61 15.15 16.12
N CYS A 105 -9.82 13.84 16.06
CA CYS A 105 -8.79 12.88 16.39
C CYS A 105 -8.49 12.03 15.17
N ASP A 106 -7.21 11.80 14.97
CA ASP A 106 -6.75 10.85 13.97
C ASP A 106 -6.11 9.70 14.72
N LYS A 107 -6.22 8.51 14.15
CA LYS A 107 -5.36 7.43 14.59
C LYS A 107 -3.90 7.84 14.42
N GLY A 108 -3.16 7.76 15.52
CA GLY A 108 -1.73 7.96 15.53
C GLY A 108 -1.01 6.94 14.63
N ILE A 109 0.20 7.30 14.20
CA ILE A 109 0.99 6.53 13.22
C ILE A 109 1.25 5.10 13.71
N VAL A 110 1.43 4.94 15.03
CA VAL A 110 1.70 3.65 15.69
C VAL A 110 0.44 2.90 16.14
N HIS A 111 -0.75 3.50 16.09
CA HIS A 111 -1.98 2.90 16.62
C HIS A 111 -2.80 2.19 15.53
N HIS A 112 -3.49 1.13 15.95
CA HIS A 112 -4.28 0.26 15.08
C HIS A 112 -5.74 0.73 14.92
N ARG A 113 -6.21 1.55 15.85
CA ARG A 113 -7.49 2.27 15.83
C ARG A 113 -7.26 3.65 16.44
N ASN A 114 -8.21 4.54 16.24
CA ASN A 114 -8.18 5.80 16.95
C ASN A 114 -8.39 5.56 18.45
N GLU A 115 -7.35 5.76 19.25
CA GLU A 115 -7.37 5.57 20.71
C GLU A 115 -7.66 6.88 21.45
N ASP A 116 -7.68 8.00 20.74
CA ASP A 116 -8.08 9.29 21.26
C ASP A 116 -9.61 9.34 21.27
N ALA A 117 -10.20 8.88 22.38
CA ALA A 117 -11.64 9.00 22.59
C ALA A 117 -11.95 10.44 23.03
N MET A 118 -12.46 11.24 22.10
CA MET A 118 -12.84 12.62 22.37
C MET A 118 -14.36 12.75 22.47
N ALA A 119 -14.83 13.58 23.41
CA ALA A 119 -16.20 14.08 23.44
C ALA A 119 -16.21 15.59 23.71
N LEU A 120 -16.98 16.34 22.92
CA LEU A 120 -17.10 17.78 23.06
C LEU A 120 -18.53 18.23 23.41
N GLN A 121 -18.65 19.32 24.18
CA GLN A 121 -19.90 20.05 24.42
C GLN A 121 -19.61 21.56 24.44
N ALA A 122 -20.54 22.38 23.93
CA ALA A 122 -20.44 23.83 24.05
C ALA A 122 -21.84 24.49 24.13
N SER A 123 -21.94 25.64 24.80
CA SER A 123 -23.13 26.49 24.78
C SER A 123 -23.19 27.34 23.51
N ALA A 124 -24.40 27.81 23.18
CA ALA A 124 -24.65 28.51 21.92
C ALA A 124 -23.99 29.91 21.88
N ALA A 125 -24.03 30.64 22.99
CA ALA A 125 -23.38 31.94 23.08
C ALA A 125 -21.86 31.73 23.14
N ALA A 126 -21.16 32.24 22.13
CA ALA A 126 -19.72 32.18 22.09
C ALA A 126 -19.12 32.77 23.38
N GLY A 127 -18.20 32.04 24.00
CA GLY A 127 -17.52 32.47 25.22
C GLY A 127 -18.30 32.29 26.52
N GLU A 128 -19.51 31.72 26.48
CA GLU A 128 -20.24 31.38 27.70
C GLU A 128 -19.71 30.08 28.33
N ARG A 129 -19.79 28.91 27.67
CA ARG A 129 -19.29 27.62 28.21
C ARG A 129 -18.89 26.61 27.12
N ALA A 130 -17.82 25.85 27.33
CA ALA A 130 -17.46 24.64 26.56
C ALA A 130 -16.75 23.60 27.44
N VAL A 131 -16.89 22.32 27.07
CA VAL A 131 -16.34 21.15 27.77
C VAL A 131 -15.73 20.19 26.73
N LEU A 132 -14.53 19.69 27.02
CA LEU A 132 -13.83 18.66 26.26
C LEU A 132 -13.46 17.53 27.23
N VAL A 133 -13.75 16.30 26.84
CA VAL A 133 -13.29 15.08 27.52
C VAL A 133 -12.42 14.28 26.56
N VAL A 134 -11.24 13.89 27.04
CA VAL A 134 -10.24 13.05 26.37
C VAL A 134 -9.62 12.11 27.39
#